data_AF-A0A2W4U7A6-F1
#
_entry.id   AF-A0A2W4U7A6-F1
#
_cell.length_a   1.000
_cell.length_b   1.000
_cell.length_c   1.000
_cell.angle_alpha   90.00
_cell.angle_beta   90.00
_cell.angle_gamma   90.00
#
_symmetry.space_group_name_H-M   'P 1'
#
loop_
_entity.id
_entity.type
_entity.pdbx_description
1 polymer ?
#
loop_
_entity_poly.entity_id
_entity_poly.type
_entity_poly.pdbx_seq_one_letter_code
_entity_poly.pdbx_strand_id
1 'polypeptide(L)'
;MPMAAALSAAHLSAILFPETLRRLYIVRDADRAGDGARDTLVERANAAGIEAIVLSPATGDINEDLRLVGIDALRAQTRVQLIPQDVARFMARAA
;
A
#
# COMPACT_ATOMS: atom_id res chain seq x y z
N MET A 1 7.00 0.11 10.52
CA MET A 1 7.10 -0.20 9.08
C MET A 1 7.60 1.07 8.41
N PRO A 2 8.70 1.04 7.62
CA PRO A 2 9.09 2.20 6.82
C PRO A 2 7.96 2.53 5.83
N MET A 3 7.62 3.81 5.72
CA MET A 3 6.57 4.29 4.83
C MET A 3 7.12 5.47 4.02
N ALA A 4 6.75 5.53 2.76
CA ALA A 4 7.05 6.64 1.87
C ALA A 4 5.76 7.01 1.13
N ALA A 5 5.57 8.30 0.89
CA ALA A 5 4.50 8.83 0.07
C ALA A 5 5.12 9.74 -0.99
N ALA A 6 4.50 9.81 -2.16
CA ALA A 6 4.88 10.72 -3.21
C ALA A 6 3.69 11.56 -3.63
N LEU A 7 3.93 12.81 -4.02
CA LEU A 7 2.89 13.74 -4.46
C LEU A 7 2.34 13.44 -5.87
N SER A 8 2.83 12.38 -6.52
CA SER A 8 2.36 11.95 -7.84
C SER A 8 2.67 10.48 -8.08
N ALA A 9 1.83 9.85 -8.91
CA ALA A 9 2.04 8.51 -9.46
C ALA A 9 3.45 8.30 -10.05
N ALA A 10 3.93 9.22 -10.90
CA ALA A 10 5.22 9.10 -11.57
C ALA A 10 6.40 9.02 -10.58
N HIS A 11 6.43 9.93 -9.59
CA HIS A 11 7.47 9.91 -8.55
C HIS A 11 7.39 8.66 -7.67
N LEU A 12 6.17 8.18 -7.35
CA LEU A 12 6.01 6.96 -6.58
C LEU A 12 6.60 5.76 -7.34
N SER A 13 6.27 5.64 -8.62
CA SER A 13 6.76 4.59 -9.51
C SER A 13 8.26 4.61 -9.76
N ALA A 14 8.95 5.71 -9.46
CA ALA A 14 10.39 5.86 -9.62
C ALA A 14 11.20 5.50 -8.36
N ILE A 15 10.54 5.10 -7.26
CA ILE A 15 11.23 4.79 -6.00
C ILE A 15 12.29 3.70 -6.21
N LEU A 16 13.45 3.87 -5.55
CA LEU A 16 14.50 2.87 -5.54
C LEU A 16 14.24 1.91 -4.39
N PHE A 17 14.23 0.61 -4.68
CA PHE A 17 14.06 -0.42 -3.67
C PHE A 17 15.40 -0.73 -3.00
N PRO A 18 15.49 -0.65 -1.65
CA PRO A 18 16.66 -1.14 -0.93
C PRO A 18 16.87 -2.64 -1.19
N GLU A 19 18.12 -3.11 -1.24
CA GLU A 19 18.45 -4.54 -1.46
C GLU A 19 17.90 -5.47 -0.37
N THR A 20 17.67 -4.92 0.83
CA THR A 20 17.10 -5.63 1.97
C THR A 20 15.57 -5.67 1.94
N LEU A 21 14.92 -4.95 1.02
CA LEU A 21 13.47 -4.96 0.89
C LEU A 21 13.01 -6.33 0.40
N ARG A 22 12.03 -6.89 1.11
CA ARG A 22 11.41 -8.19 0.76
C ARG A 22 9.95 -8.07 0.42
N ARG A 23 9.31 -6.99 0.88
CA ARG A 23 7.88 -6.78 0.72
C ARG A 23 7.57 -5.31 0.52
N LEU A 24 6.69 -5.04 -0.43
CA LEU A 24 6.22 -3.72 -0.79
C LEU A 24 4.69 -3.71 -0.70
N TYR A 25 4.16 -2.90 0.20
CA TYR A 25 2.73 -2.59 0.23
C TYR A 25 2.47 -1.32 -0.57
N ILE A 26 1.57 -1.40 -1.54
CA ILE A 26 1.23 -0.31 -2.45
C ILE A 26 -0.18 0.13 -2.11
N VAL A 27 -0.30 1.30 -1.47
CA VAL A 27 -1.58 1.99 -1.30
C VAL A 27 -1.76 2.90 -2.51
N ARG A 28 -2.85 2.73 -3.25
CA ARG A 28 -3.15 3.49 -4.48
C ARG A 28 -4.49 4.20 -4.37
N ASP A 29 -4.60 5.34 -5.04
CA ASP A 29 -5.90 5.97 -5.29
C ASP A 29 -6.62 5.22 -6.41
N ALA A 30 -7.95 5.12 -6.33
CA ALA A 30 -8.79 4.42 -7.30
C ALA A 30 -9.03 5.22 -8.58
N ASP A 31 -7.94 5.71 -9.17
CA ASP A 31 -7.94 6.41 -10.44
C ASP A 31 -6.92 5.80 -11.43
N ARG A 32 -6.93 6.32 -12.67
CA ARG A 32 -6.04 5.84 -13.74
C ARG A 32 -4.56 6.05 -13.42
N ALA A 33 -4.21 7.08 -12.68
CA ALA A 33 -2.82 7.38 -12.33
C ALA A 33 -2.31 6.42 -11.25
N GLY A 34 -3.14 6.14 -10.23
CA GLY A 34 -2.91 5.15 -9.20
C GLY A 34 -2.76 3.74 -9.77
N ASP A 35 -3.61 3.37 -10.74
CA ASP A 35 -3.50 2.08 -11.42
C ASP A 35 -2.20 1.94 -12.23
N GLY A 36 -1.83 2.97 -13.00
CA GLY A 36 -0.56 2.97 -13.74
C GLY A 36 0.67 2.91 -12.81
N ALA A 37 0.60 3.60 -11.67
CA ALA A 37 1.67 3.57 -10.69
C ALA A 37 1.80 2.19 -10.02
N ARG A 38 0.67 1.60 -9.65
CA ARG A 38 0.58 0.24 -9.11
C ARG A 38 1.22 -0.75 -10.07
N ASP A 39 0.83 -0.75 -11.33
CA ASP A 39 1.34 -1.71 -12.32
C ASP A 39 2.85 -1.61 -12.47
N THR A 40 3.36 -0.39 -12.63
CA THR A 40 4.80 -0.13 -12.73
C THR A 40 5.55 -0.62 -11.48
N LEU A 41 5.01 -0.39 -10.29
CA LEU A 41 5.64 -0.82 -9.04
C LEU A 41 5.61 -2.32 -8.85
N VAL A 42 4.50 -2.98 -9.20
CA VAL A 42 4.36 -4.44 -9.14
C VAL A 42 5.36 -5.10 -10.10
N GLU A 43 5.44 -4.63 -11.34
CA GLU A 43 6.39 -5.15 -12.32
C GLU A 43 7.84 -5.02 -11.83
N ARG A 44 8.22 -3.83 -11.34
CA ARG A 44 9.58 -3.58 -10.84
C ARG A 44 9.88 -4.38 -9.57
N ALA A 45 8.92 -4.52 -8.66
CA ALA A 45 9.08 -5.29 -7.44
C ALA A 45 9.27 -6.78 -7.76
N ASN A 46 8.45 -7.33 -8.65
CA ASN A 46 8.58 -8.71 -9.11
C ASN A 46 9.92 -8.97 -9.78
N ALA A 47 10.40 -8.05 -10.64
CA ALA A 47 11.73 -8.14 -11.26
C ALA A 47 12.88 -8.13 -10.24
N ALA A 48 12.67 -7.50 -9.08
CA ALA A 48 13.62 -7.48 -7.97
C ALA A 48 13.41 -8.62 -6.94
N GLY A 49 12.46 -9.53 -7.17
CA GLY A 49 12.11 -10.60 -6.23
C GLY A 49 11.44 -10.12 -4.94
N ILE A 50 10.80 -8.95 -4.99
CA ILE A 50 10.09 -8.32 -3.87
C ILE A 50 8.60 -8.67 -3.98
N GLU A 51 8.02 -9.11 -2.87
CA GLU A 51 6.59 -9.41 -2.77
C GLU A 51 5.78 -8.09 -2.79
N ALA A 52 5.09 -7.81 -3.89
CA ALA A 52 4.22 -6.64 -4.00
C ALA A 52 2.78 -6.97 -3.60
N ILE A 53 2.23 -6.22 -2.64
CA ILE A 53 0.87 -6.38 -2.14
C ILE A 53 0.14 -5.06 -2.32
N VAL A 54 -0.94 -5.07 -3.09
CA VAL A 54 -1.73 -3.88 -3.37
C VAL A 54 -2.85 -3.76 -2.35
N LEU A 55 -2.93 -2.61 -1.70
CA LEU A 55 -4.02 -2.21 -0.82
C LEU A 55 -4.94 -1.30 -1.63
N SER A 56 -6.18 -1.75 -1.83
CA SER A 56 -7.18 -0.97 -2.54
C SER A 56 -8.10 -0.24 -1.55
N PRO A 57 -8.41 1.04 -1.81
CA PRO A 57 -9.48 1.72 -1.10
C PRO A 57 -10.82 1.06 -1.43
N ALA A 58 -11.79 1.21 -0.53
CA ALA A 58 -13.16 0.80 -0.76
C ALA A 58 -13.91 1.78 -1.68
N THR A 59 -13.50 3.05 -1.69
CA THR A 59 -14.04 4.13 -2.52
C THR A 59 -12.97 4.74 -3.44
N GLY A 60 -12.90 6.07 -3.57
CA GLY A 60 -11.96 6.77 -4.43
C GLY A 60 -10.54 6.79 -3.86
N ASP A 61 -10.40 7.15 -2.60
CA ASP A 61 -9.10 7.18 -1.91
C ASP A 61 -9.23 6.84 -0.43
N ILE A 62 -8.08 6.60 0.23
CA ILE A 62 -8.05 6.23 1.65
C ILE A 62 -8.56 7.36 2.56
N ASN A 63 -8.45 8.63 2.15
CA ASN A 63 -8.98 9.75 2.92
C ASN A 63 -10.51 9.81 2.84
N GLU A 64 -11.09 9.48 1.68
CA GLU A 64 -12.53 9.33 1.48
C GLU A 64 -13.06 8.19 2.34
N ASP A 65 -12.41 7.02 2.29
CA ASP A 65 -12.75 5.89 3.16
C ASP A 65 -12.67 6.28 4.64
N LEU A 66 -11.60 6.96 5.06
CA LEU A 66 -11.44 7.42 6.44
C LEU A 66 -12.58 8.33 6.89
N ARG A 67 -13.04 9.24 6.00
CA ARG A 67 -14.16 10.16 6.29
C ARG A 67 -15.50 9.42 6.36
N LEU A 68 -15.68 8.38 5.55
CA LEU A 68 -16.94 7.65 5.44
C LEU A 68 -17.12 6.63 6.57
N VAL A 69 -16.11 5.79 6.83
CA VAL A 69 -16.24 4.66 7.76
C VAL A 69 -15.54 4.90 9.10
N GLY A 70 -14.69 5.93 9.20
CA GLY A 70 -13.90 6.21 10.39
C GLY A 70 -12.68 5.31 10.54
N ILE A 71 -11.81 5.66 11.50
CA ILE A 71 -10.48 5.03 11.63
C ILE A 71 -10.54 3.54 12.01
N ASP A 72 -11.48 3.13 12.85
CA ASP A 72 -11.56 1.74 13.32
C ASP A 72 -12.03 0.80 12.23
N ALA A 73 -13.03 1.22 11.44
CA ALA A 73 -13.50 0.46 10.30
C ALA A 73 -12.45 0.42 9.18
N LEU A 74 -11.77 1.54 8.91
CA LEU A 74 -10.66 1.57 7.95
C LEU A 74 -9.52 0.63 8.36
N ARG A 75 -9.18 0.58 9.66
CA ARG A 75 -8.21 -0.37 10.21
C ARG A 75 -8.65 -1.81 9.99
N ALA A 76 -9.90 -2.14 10.25
CA ALA A 76 -10.44 -3.48 10.03
C ALA A 76 -10.41 -3.88 8.54
N GLN A 77 -10.77 -2.97 7.64
CA GLN A 77 -10.72 -3.19 6.19
C GLN A 77 -9.28 -3.31 5.66
N THR A 78 -8.35 -2.51 6.16
CA THR A 78 -6.93 -2.64 5.79
C THR A 78 -6.35 -3.95 6.31
N ARG A 79 -6.74 -4.37 7.52
CA ARG A 79 -6.23 -5.60 8.17
C ARG A 79 -6.44 -6.84 7.31
N VAL A 80 -7.58 -6.96 6.63
CA VAL A 80 -7.89 -8.15 5.81
C VAL A 80 -7.10 -8.18 4.49
N GLN A 81 -6.51 -7.06 4.09
CA GLN A 81 -5.68 -6.95 2.88
C GLN A 81 -4.18 -7.18 3.16
N LEU A 82 -3.77 -7.14 4.44
CA LEU A 82 -2.40 -7.44 4.84
C LEU A 82 -2.18 -8.96 4.97
N ILE A 83 -0.94 -9.42 4.74
CA ILE A 83 -0.64 -10.82 5.02
C ILE A 83 -0.72 -11.08 6.54
N PRO A 84 -1.16 -12.28 6.98
CA PRO A 84 -1.35 -12.58 8.39
C PRO A 84 -0.10 -12.34 9.26
N GLN A 85 1.09 -12.63 8.73
CA GLN A 85 2.37 -12.44 9.42
C GLN A 85 2.63 -10.96 9.75
N ASP A 86 2.26 -10.06 8.84
CA ASP A 86 2.49 -8.62 8.99
C ASP A 86 1.40 -7.96 9.83
N VAL A 87 0.16 -8.47 9.80
CA VAL A 87 -0.89 -8.09 10.75
C VAL A 87 -0.40 -8.28 12.18
N ALA A 88 0.12 -9.48 12.50
CA ALA A 88 0.63 -9.79 13.84
C ALA A 88 1.81 -8.88 14.23
N ARG A 89 2.68 -8.55 13.27
CA ARG A 89 3.89 -7.75 13.53
C ARG A 89 3.63 -6.25 13.69
N PHE A 90 2.71 -5.69 12.90
CA PHE A 90 2.54 -4.23 12.76
C PHE A 90 1.26 -3.69 13.38
N MET A 91 0.16 -4.45 13.39
CA MET A 91 -1.10 -3.97 13.96
C MET A 91 -1.23 -4.27 15.46
N ALA A 92 -0.54 -5.28 15.99
CA ALA A 92 -0.50 -5.52 17.44
C ALA A 92 0.23 -4.42 18.23
N ARG A 93 1.09 -3.63 17.55
CA ARG A 93 1.80 -2.48 18.13
C ARG A 93 1.02 -1.16 18.07
N ALA A 94 -0.13 -1.13 17.39
CA ALA A 94 -0.93 0.07 17.16
C ALA A 94 -2.18 0.15 18.07
N ALA A 95 -2.29 -0.77 19.03
CA ALA A 95 -3.31 -0.81 20.07
C ALA A 95 -2.87 -0.07 21.33
#